data_AF-A0A5P9WAT5-F1
#
_entry.id   AF-A0A5P9WAT5-F1
#
_cell.length_a   1.000
_cell.length_b   1.000
_cell.length_c   1.000
_cell.angle_alpha   90.00
_cell.angle_beta   90.00
_cell.angle_gamma   90.00
#
_symmetry.space_group_name_H-M   'P 1'
#
loop_
_entity.id
_entity.type
_entity.pdbx_description
1 polymer ?
#
loop_
_entity_poly.entity_id
_entity_poly.type
_entity_poly.pdbx_seq_one_letter_code
_entity_poly.pdbx_strand_id
1 'polypeptide(L)'
;MEIVHATRPDGSTVQLRVDGSEVGTTDSDQKLLHLLPKLLLDEPLTEAVSLDRVVLEVISNVDGLLPAEGVVIRQPYPNSSYLVGGSVRNRNGWCVPAANLPERFEVEFRWTFVSLLSDGSDWVVRHFIQLELEQGPFRTYTMAVSNWPNGRASVPNMYRYAMAFLKPSQVLEQHRKGRPTLNVGLLRDGMLGVTFREEMRIPTIPYEQATSIHLYQKQQLHEVVQVTDFTLLNDEHKANGALEMPARVLLDAISLAAKVPYKRPEVPSATPGSSEDCLGQLESHPALQMLSDWWNAHRIPVAGELPAAMVMPYIRVQDDNSYWCGYRETPNSTIEGMNCVYSSCATCGDAVLLHFMASVKHSEFPDGFLDVRCLDGSEWVEVEATREQMARGEYDEAYYCLAALAGFPNNFPAAYRRLLQDSFEAPSSQSRDWA
;
A
#
# COMPACT_ATOMS: atom_id res chain seq x y z
N MET A 1 -4.26 -9.41 -4.75
CA MET A 1 -5.32 -10.12 -5.46
C MET A 1 -6.52 -9.20 -5.50
N GLU A 2 -6.62 -8.40 -6.55
CA GLU A 2 -7.85 -7.67 -6.81
C GLU A 2 -8.89 -8.64 -7.38
N ILE A 3 -10.13 -8.50 -6.92
CA ILE A 3 -11.25 -9.32 -7.36
C ILE A 3 -12.31 -8.38 -7.83
N VAL A 4 -12.80 -8.64 -9.03
CA VAL A 4 -13.89 -7.88 -9.64
C VAL A 4 -15.15 -8.72 -9.55
N HIS A 5 -16.26 -8.09 -9.22
CA HIS A 5 -17.56 -8.75 -9.34
C HIS A 5 -18.15 -8.45 -10.71
N ALA A 6 -18.55 -9.49 -11.43
CA ALA A 6 -19.25 -9.36 -12.71
C ALA A 6 -20.66 -9.92 -12.60
N THR A 7 -21.60 -9.28 -13.29
CA THR A 7 -22.98 -9.77 -13.42
C THR A 7 -23.08 -10.54 -14.73
N ARG A 8 -23.42 -11.83 -14.64
CA ARG A 8 -23.71 -12.67 -15.81
C ARG A 8 -24.99 -12.19 -16.52
N PRO A 9 -25.17 -12.57 -17.80
CA PRO A 9 -26.40 -12.27 -18.54
C PRO A 9 -27.69 -12.81 -17.88
N ASP A 10 -27.59 -13.87 -17.09
CA ASP A 10 -28.70 -14.45 -16.32
C ASP A 10 -29.01 -13.68 -15.00
N GLY A 11 -28.25 -12.63 -14.72
CA GLY A 11 -28.37 -11.81 -13.51
C GLY A 11 -27.62 -12.35 -12.29
N SER A 12 -26.95 -13.51 -12.39
CA SER A 12 -26.11 -14.02 -11.31
C SER A 12 -24.79 -13.24 -11.19
N THR A 13 -24.23 -13.14 -10.00
CA THR A 13 -22.94 -12.48 -9.76
C THR A 13 -21.83 -13.53 -9.66
N VAL A 14 -20.68 -13.25 -10.28
CA VAL A 14 -19.46 -14.04 -10.17
C VAL A 14 -18.35 -13.15 -9.63
N GLN A 15 -17.44 -13.74 -8.86
CA GLN A 15 -16.16 -13.12 -8.54
C GLN A 15 -15.13 -13.56 -9.57
N LEU A 16 -14.43 -12.60 -10.16
CA LEU A 16 -13.36 -12.81 -11.13
C LEU A 16 -12.03 -12.47 -10.49
N ARG A 17 -11.03 -13.32 -10.72
CA ARG A 17 -9.63 -13.01 -10.47
C ARG A 17 -9.14 -11.98 -11.51
N VAL A 18 -7.95 -11.44 -11.27
CA VAL A 18 -7.28 -10.48 -12.17
C VAL A 18 -7.10 -11.04 -13.59
N ASP A 19 -6.87 -12.35 -13.72
CA ASP A 19 -6.74 -13.04 -15.02
C ASP A 19 -8.08 -13.32 -15.72
N GLY A 20 -9.19 -12.81 -15.18
CA GLY A 20 -10.54 -13.03 -15.70
C GLY A 20 -11.12 -14.42 -15.39
N SER A 21 -10.39 -15.29 -14.69
CA SER A 21 -10.92 -16.59 -14.25
C SER A 21 -11.92 -16.43 -13.11
N GLU A 22 -12.96 -17.26 -13.10
CA GLU A 22 -13.91 -17.28 -12.00
C GLU A 22 -13.25 -17.82 -10.71
N VAL A 23 -13.49 -17.13 -9.61
CA VAL A 23 -13.24 -17.67 -8.27
C VAL A 23 -14.21 -18.82 -8.06
N GLY A 24 -13.68 -19.96 -7.65
CA GLY A 24 -14.48 -21.17 -7.48
C GLY A 24 -15.49 -21.06 -6.34
N THR A 25 -16.24 -22.14 -6.18
CA THR A 25 -17.35 -22.23 -5.23
C THR A 25 -17.11 -23.30 -4.17
N THR A 26 -15.86 -23.74 -3.98
CA THR A 26 -15.55 -24.69 -2.90
C THR A 26 -15.85 -24.04 -1.56
N ASP A 27 -16.52 -24.79 -0.71
CA ASP A 27 -16.94 -24.34 0.61
C ASP A 27 -16.11 -24.99 1.72
N SER A 28 -16.19 -24.43 2.91
CA SER A 28 -15.53 -24.92 4.11
C SER A 28 -16.27 -26.12 4.70
N ASP A 29 -15.53 -27.13 5.17
CA ASP A 29 -16.11 -28.26 5.92
C ASP A 29 -16.80 -27.80 7.21
N GLN A 30 -16.27 -26.73 7.81
CA GLN A 30 -16.75 -26.15 9.07
C GLN A 30 -17.52 -24.85 8.84
N LYS A 31 -18.54 -24.61 9.67
CA LYS A 31 -19.23 -23.30 9.71
C LYS A 31 -18.28 -22.27 10.32
N LEU A 32 -17.96 -21.21 9.61
CA LEU A 32 -16.95 -20.21 9.98
C LEU A 32 -17.53 -18.80 9.92
N LEU A 33 -17.18 -17.97 10.90
CA LEU A 33 -17.43 -16.53 10.87
C LEU A 33 -16.09 -15.79 10.87
N HIS A 34 -15.85 -14.99 9.85
CA HIS A 34 -14.75 -14.06 9.78
C HIS A 34 -15.15 -12.70 10.37
N LEU A 35 -14.60 -12.40 11.56
CA LEU A 35 -14.74 -11.13 12.25
C LEU A 35 -13.68 -10.15 11.75
N LEU A 36 -14.10 -8.91 11.47
CA LEU A 36 -13.25 -7.87 10.90
C LEU A 36 -13.48 -6.52 11.56
N PRO A 37 -12.98 -6.30 12.79
CA PRO A 37 -13.01 -5.00 13.44
C PRO A 37 -12.15 -4.01 12.65
N LYS A 38 -12.74 -2.89 12.21
CA LYS A 38 -12.03 -1.79 11.54
C LYS A 38 -12.36 -0.45 12.18
N LEU A 39 -11.36 0.41 12.27
CA LEU A 39 -11.52 1.80 12.71
C LEU A 39 -10.77 2.73 11.76
N LEU A 40 -11.44 3.78 11.30
CA LEU A 40 -10.83 4.86 10.53
C LEU A 40 -10.33 5.98 11.46
N LEU A 41 -9.02 6.22 11.45
CA LEU A 41 -8.36 7.33 12.13
C LEU A 41 -8.64 8.66 11.42
N ASP A 42 -8.55 9.74 12.18
CA ASP A 42 -8.56 11.10 11.63
C ASP A 42 -7.17 11.43 11.06
N GLU A 43 -7.11 12.18 9.95
CA GLU A 43 -5.88 12.43 9.19
C GLU A 43 -4.71 12.96 10.07
N PRO A 44 -4.92 13.90 11.01
CA PRO A 44 -3.85 14.37 11.90
C PRO A 44 -3.33 13.32 12.88
N LEU A 45 -4.07 12.23 13.09
CA LEU A 45 -3.74 11.17 14.05
C LEU A 45 -3.16 9.92 13.41
N THR A 46 -3.21 9.82 12.07
CA THR A 46 -2.63 8.70 11.32
C THR A 46 -1.12 8.54 11.60
N GLU A 47 -0.39 9.63 11.85
CA GLU A 47 1.05 9.60 12.15
C GLU A 47 1.36 9.67 13.66
N ALA A 48 0.42 10.13 14.49
CA ALA A 48 0.65 10.41 15.91
C ALA A 48 0.28 9.26 16.84
N VAL A 49 -0.58 8.32 16.40
CA VAL A 49 -1.05 7.22 17.24
C VAL A 49 -0.02 6.10 17.25
N SER A 50 0.53 5.84 18.43
CA SER A 50 1.35 4.66 18.67
C SER A 50 0.47 3.44 18.92
N LEU A 51 0.62 2.37 18.14
CA LEU A 51 -0.26 1.19 18.18
C LEU A 51 -0.21 0.44 19.51
N ASP A 52 0.90 0.51 20.24
CA ASP A 52 1.05 -0.03 21.60
C ASP A 52 0.18 0.68 22.64
N ARG A 53 -0.33 1.88 22.30
CA ARG A 53 -1.27 2.65 23.13
C ARG A 53 -2.72 2.51 22.67
N VAL A 54 -3.00 1.55 21.79
CA VAL A 54 -4.35 1.21 21.36
C VAL A 54 -4.70 -0.17 21.88
N VAL A 55 -5.88 -0.29 22.48
CA VAL A 55 -6.42 -1.57 22.96
C VAL A 55 -7.74 -1.84 22.23
N LEU A 56 -7.93 -3.08 21.80
CA LEU A 56 -9.18 -3.55 21.21
C LEU A 56 -9.75 -4.67 22.09
N GLU A 57 -10.89 -4.39 22.71
CA GLU A 57 -11.67 -5.38 23.43
C GLU A 57 -12.84 -5.85 22.56
N VAL A 58 -13.10 -7.15 22.58
CA VAL A 58 -14.27 -7.77 21.92
C VAL A 58 -15.21 -8.24 23.01
N ILE A 59 -16.36 -7.59 23.12
CA ILE A 59 -17.36 -7.88 24.14
C ILE A 59 -18.59 -8.43 23.43
N SER A 60 -19.13 -9.55 23.91
CA SER A 60 -20.26 -10.19 23.27
C SER A 60 -21.13 -10.91 24.30
N ASN A 61 -22.39 -11.14 23.93
CA ASN A 61 -23.29 -12.01 24.67
C ASN A 61 -23.10 -13.50 24.33
N VAL A 62 -22.15 -13.83 23.46
CA VAL A 62 -21.75 -15.20 23.14
C VAL A 62 -20.24 -15.40 23.31
N ASP A 63 -19.85 -16.59 23.73
CA ASP A 63 -18.44 -16.95 23.93
C ASP A 63 -17.76 -17.37 22.61
N GLY A 64 -16.43 -17.43 22.63
CA GLY A 64 -15.64 -18.00 21.53
C GLY A 64 -15.42 -17.09 20.32
N LEU A 65 -15.69 -15.78 20.45
CA LEU A 65 -15.43 -14.81 19.39
C LEU A 65 -13.98 -14.29 19.36
N LEU A 66 -13.20 -14.53 20.42
CA LEU A 66 -11.79 -14.15 20.49
C LEU A 66 -10.89 -15.21 19.84
N PRO A 67 -9.83 -14.80 19.13
CA PRO A 67 -8.80 -15.72 18.67
C PRO A 67 -7.99 -16.25 19.87
N ALA A 68 -7.56 -17.51 19.81
CA ALA A 68 -6.87 -18.19 20.92
C ALA A 68 -5.57 -17.48 21.37
N GLU A 69 -4.89 -16.85 20.42
CA GLU A 69 -3.61 -16.14 20.65
C GLU A 69 -3.80 -14.66 21.01
N GLY A 70 -5.06 -14.21 21.16
CA GLY A 70 -5.40 -12.80 21.38
C GLY A 70 -5.44 -11.97 20.09
N VAL A 71 -5.99 -10.77 20.22
CA VAL A 71 -6.17 -9.83 19.11
C VAL A 71 -4.90 -9.00 18.92
N VAL A 72 -4.48 -8.82 17.67
CA VAL A 72 -3.34 -7.99 17.29
C VAL A 72 -3.84 -6.82 16.46
N ILE A 73 -3.60 -5.59 16.93
CA ILE A 73 -3.97 -4.36 16.23
C ILE A 73 -2.89 -4.00 15.22
N ARG A 74 -3.28 -3.71 13.98
CA ARG A 74 -2.36 -3.45 12.86
C ARG A 74 -2.92 -2.38 11.92
N GLN A 75 -2.10 -1.94 10.97
CA GLN A 75 -2.50 -1.08 9.85
C GLN A 75 -2.19 -1.80 8.52
N PRO A 76 -2.88 -2.92 8.22
CA PRO A 76 -2.47 -3.83 7.16
C PRO A 76 -2.71 -3.28 5.74
N TYR A 77 -3.46 -2.20 5.59
CA TYR A 77 -3.72 -1.58 4.29
C TYR A 77 -2.64 -0.57 3.92
N PRO A 78 -2.37 -0.34 2.62
CA PRO A 78 -1.46 0.72 2.18
C PRO A 78 -1.84 2.11 2.71
N ASN A 79 -3.14 2.36 2.93
CA ASN A 79 -3.61 3.52 3.67
C ASN A 79 -3.49 3.27 5.17
N SER A 80 -2.54 3.97 5.80
CA SER A 80 -2.26 3.91 7.24
C SER A 80 -3.41 4.42 8.11
N SER A 81 -4.43 5.09 7.56
CA SER A 81 -5.54 5.62 8.35
C SER A 81 -6.46 4.53 8.94
N TYR A 82 -6.29 3.25 8.58
CA TYR A 82 -7.14 2.16 9.05
C TYR A 82 -6.46 1.31 10.10
N LEU A 83 -7.02 1.28 11.31
CA LEU A 83 -6.72 0.24 12.29
C LEU A 83 -7.59 -0.98 12.05
N VAL A 84 -6.98 -2.16 12.11
CA VAL A 84 -7.66 -3.45 11.95
C VAL A 84 -7.27 -4.36 13.11
N GLY A 85 -8.27 -4.99 13.71
CA GLY A 85 -8.05 -6.10 14.65
C GLY A 85 -7.86 -7.39 13.88
N GLY A 86 -6.70 -8.04 14.03
CA GLY A 86 -6.40 -9.35 13.45
C GLY A 86 -6.01 -10.39 14.50
N SER A 87 -5.59 -11.57 14.05
CA SER A 87 -4.91 -12.57 14.89
C SER A 87 -3.43 -12.66 14.54
N VAL A 88 -2.64 -13.48 15.24
CA VAL A 88 -1.24 -13.72 14.86
C VAL A 88 -1.14 -14.25 13.42
N ARG A 89 -2.08 -15.11 13.02
CA ARG A 89 -2.08 -15.78 11.70
C ARG A 89 -2.71 -14.97 10.57
N ASN A 90 -3.74 -14.17 10.87
CA ASN A 90 -4.43 -13.36 9.88
C ASN A 90 -4.36 -11.88 10.24
N ARG A 91 -3.83 -11.08 9.32
CA ARG A 91 -3.71 -9.63 9.53
C ARG A 91 -5.02 -8.87 9.36
N ASN A 92 -5.87 -9.34 8.46
CA ASN A 92 -7.12 -8.69 8.11
C ASN A 92 -8.32 -9.39 8.77
N GLY A 93 -8.40 -9.37 10.10
CA GLY A 93 -9.45 -10.06 10.86
C GLY A 93 -9.04 -11.46 11.34
N TRP A 94 -10.01 -12.25 11.79
CA TRP A 94 -9.80 -13.65 12.18
C TRP A 94 -11.08 -14.48 12.01
N CYS A 95 -10.92 -15.79 11.89
CA CYS A 95 -12.05 -16.73 11.76
C CYS A 95 -12.33 -17.42 13.09
N VAL A 96 -13.60 -17.58 13.42
CA VAL A 96 -14.08 -18.37 14.56
C VAL A 96 -15.08 -19.43 14.11
N PRO A 97 -15.17 -20.58 14.80
CA PRO A 97 -16.22 -21.56 14.56
C PRO A 97 -17.60 -20.93 14.78
N ALA A 98 -18.49 -21.07 13.79
CA ALA A 98 -19.84 -20.51 13.83
C ALA A 98 -20.94 -21.57 14.02
N ALA A 99 -20.55 -22.85 14.21
CA ALA A 99 -21.50 -23.95 14.33
C ALA A 99 -22.44 -23.82 15.54
N ASN A 100 -21.93 -23.26 16.65
CA ASN A 100 -22.68 -23.09 17.90
C ASN A 100 -23.14 -21.64 18.14
N LEU A 101 -22.88 -20.74 17.18
CA LEU A 101 -23.36 -19.35 17.31
C LEU A 101 -24.86 -19.31 17.01
N PRO A 102 -25.64 -18.54 17.78
CA PRO A 102 -27.03 -18.29 17.44
C PRO A 102 -27.12 -17.51 16.14
N GLU A 103 -28.27 -17.56 15.47
CA GLU A 103 -28.51 -16.79 14.24
C GLU A 103 -28.34 -15.29 14.47
N ARG A 104 -28.74 -14.78 15.65
CA ARG A 104 -28.64 -13.37 16.02
C ARG A 104 -27.93 -13.21 17.36
N PHE A 105 -26.90 -12.36 17.40
CA PHE A 105 -26.13 -12.04 18.61
C PHE A 105 -25.50 -10.65 18.53
N GLU A 106 -24.98 -10.16 19.64
CA GLU A 106 -24.39 -8.82 19.73
C GLU A 106 -22.87 -8.93 19.90
N VAL A 107 -22.15 -8.05 19.21
CA VAL A 107 -20.72 -7.85 19.42
C VAL A 107 -20.43 -6.35 19.55
N GLU A 108 -19.62 -5.98 20.52
CA GLU A 108 -19.03 -4.66 20.68
C GLU A 108 -17.53 -4.78 20.40
N PHE A 109 -17.05 -4.02 19.42
CA PHE A 109 -15.64 -3.72 19.27
C PHE A 109 -15.34 -2.41 19.99
N ARG A 110 -14.64 -2.50 21.11
CA ARG A 110 -14.24 -1.33 21.90
C ARG A 110 -12.78 -1.02 21.66
N TRP A 111 -12.53 0.13 21.05
CA TRP A 111 -11.19 0.66 20.85
C TRP A 111 -10.91 1.70 21.92
N THR A 112 -9.83 1.53 22.66
CA THR A 112 -9.37 2.48 23.68
C THR A 112 -8.01 3.02 23.26
N PHE A 113 -7.93 4.34 23.11
CA PHE A 113 -6.69 5.06 22.85
C PHE A 113 -6.19 5.65 24.17
N VAL A 114 -5.12 5.08 24.70
CA VAL A 114 -4.58 5.40 26.02
C VAL A 114 -3.89 6.76 25.99
N SER A 115 -4.38 7.69 26.81
CA SER A 115 -3.94 9.09 26.90
C SER A 115 -3.79 9.78 25.54
N LEU A 116 -4.82 9.65 24.69
CA LEU A 116 -4.85 10.30 23.38
C LEU A 116 -5.00 11.82 23.49
N LEU A 117 -5.74 12.27 24.50
CA LEU A 117 -6.08 13.68 24.66
C LEU A 117 -4.94 14.47 25.33
N SER A 118 -4.90 15.78 25.10
CA SER A 118 -3.82 16.65 25.59
C SER A 118 -3.75 16.75 27.12
N ASP A 119 -4.84 16.46 27.81
CA ASP A 119 -4.93 16.36 29.27
C ASP A 119 -4.50 14.99 29.81
N GLY A 120 -4.12 14.06 28.93
CA GLY A 120 -3.75 12.68 29.26
C GLY A 120 -4.94 11.73 29.39
N SER A 121 -6.16 12.18 29.12
CA SER A 121 -7.36 11.34 29.17
C SER A 121 -7.43 10.35 28.00
N ASP A 122 -8.04 9.19 28.28
CA ASP A 122 -8.30 8.16 27.26
C ASP A 122 -9.45 8.57 26.34
N TRP A 123 -9.39 8.09 25.09
CA TRP A 123 -10.48 8.22 24.13
C TRP A 123 -11.01 6.84 23.75
N VAL A 124 -12.34 6.66 23.83
CA VAL A 124 -12.97 5.36 23.60
C VAL A 124 -13.92 5.39 22.40
N VAL A 125 -13.78 4.41 21.51
CA VAL A 125 -14.71 4.19 20.40
C VAL A 125 -15.40 2.86 20.60
N ARG A 126 -16.72 2.89 20.85
CA ARG A 126 -17.55 1.69 21.04
C ARG A 126 -18.36 1.44 19.78
N HIS A 127 -18.13 0.30 19.13
CA HIS A 127 -18.88 -0.09 17.93
C HIS A 127 -19.71 -1.33 18.21
N PHE A 128 -21.00 -1.12 18.48
CA PHE A 128 -21.97 -2.17 18.74
C PHE A 128 -22.62 -2.60 17.43
N ILE A 129 -22.58 -3.90 17.18
CA ILE A 129 -23.16 -4.51 16.00
C ILE A 129 -24.06 -5.64 16.47
N GLN A 130 -25.35 -5.52 16.15
CA GLN A 130 -26.23 -6.68 16.16
C GLN A 130 -25.97 -7.47 14.88
N LEU A 131 -25.33 -8.63 15.02
CA LEU A 131 -25.07 -9.55 13.93
C LEU A 131 -26.23 -10.51 13.74
N GLU A 132 -26.60 -10.72 12.48
CA GLU A 132 -27.56 -11.74 12.04
C GLU A 132 -26.89 -12.59 10.94
N LEU A 133 -26.64 -13.87 11.20
CA LEU A 133 -26.10 -14.82 10.24
C LEU A 133 -27.24 -15.38 9.41
N GLU A 134 -27.29 -15.02 8.12
CA GLU A 134 -28.38 -15.45 7.25
C GLU A 134 -28.33 -16.96 6.99
N GLN A 135 -29.49 -17.52 6.67
CA GLN A 135 -29.61 -18.90 6.24
C GLN A 135 -29.20 -19.04 4.76
N GLY A 136 -28.50 -20.11 4.44
CA GLY A 136 -28.06 -20.36 3.06
C GLY A 136 -27.28 -21.66 2.90
N PRO A 137 -26.91 -22.00 1.66
CA PRO A 137 -26.31 -23.30 1.35
C PRO A 137 -24.83 -23.40 1.76
N PHE A 138 -24.18 -22.27 2.06
CA PHE A 138 -22.75 -22.24 2.37
C PHE A 138 -22.47 -22.06 3.86
N ARG A 139 -21.25 -22.40 4.25
CA ARG A 139 -20.81 -22.48 5.65
C ARG A 139 -19.93 -21.30 6.06
N THR A 140 -19.58 -20.41 5.15
CA THR A 140 -18.68 -19.28 5.43
C THR A 140 -19.45 -17.96 5.52
N TYR A 141 -19.20 -17.22 6.59
CA TYR A 141 -19.71 -15.88 6.86
C TYR A 141 -18.53 -14.92 7.00
N THR A 142 -18.63 -13.70 6.48
CA THR A 142 -17.55 -12.71 6.60
C THR A 142 -18.10 -11.31 6.76
N MET A 143 -17.50 -10.53 7.65
CA MET A 143 -17.77 -9.09 7.75
C MET A 143 -17.17 -8.27 6.60
N ALA A 144 -16.36 -8.89 5.73
CA ALA A 144 -15.80 -8.24 4.56
C ALA A 144 -16.84 -8.11 3.44
N VAL A 145 -17.51 -6.96 3.37
CA VAL A 145 -18.59 -6.69 2.40
C VAL A 145 -18.13 -6.76 0.95
N SER A 146 -16.83 -6.58 0.66
CA SER A 146 -16.26 -6.84 -0.68
C SER A 146 -16.47 -8.27 -1.17
N ASN A 147 -16.64 -9.25 -0.27
CA ASN A 147 -16.82 -10.64 -0.65
C ASN A 147 -18.30 -11.03 -0.77
N TRP A 148 -19.22 -10.13 -0.44
CA TRP A 148 -20.64 -10.43 -0.50
C TRP A 148 -21.11 -10.47 -1.95
N PRO A 149 -22.07 -11.34 -2.29
CA PRO A 149 -22.73 -11.26 -3.58
C PRO A 149 -23.33 -9.86 -3.76
N ASN A 150 -23.16 -9.27 -4.95
CA ASN A 150 -23.71 -7.96 -5.23
C ASN A 150 -25.24 -8.01 -5.17
N GLY A 151 -25.82 -7.46 -4.11
CA GLY A 151 -27.18 -6.94 -4.19
C GLY A 151 -27.22 -5.79 -5.20
N ARG A 152 -28.39 -5.50 -5.79
CA ARG A 152 -28.61 -4.28 -6.57
C ARG A 152 -28.22 -3.07 -5.72
N ALA A 153 -27.00 -2.55 -5.85
CA ALA A 153 -26.52 -1.49 -4.98
C ALA A 153 -26.06 -0.29 -5.82
N SER A 154 -26.76 0.82 -5.62
CA SER A 154 -26.32 2.16 -6.04
C SER A 154 -25.19 2.72 -5.17
N VAL A 155 -24.78 2.01 -4.12
CA VAL A 155 -23.81 2.47 -3.11
C VAL A 155 -22.54 1.61 -3.14
N PRO A 156 -21.36 2.22 -3.36
CA PRO A 156 -20.07 1.50 -3.36
C PRO A 156 -19.79 0.72 -2.07
N ASN A 157 -19.14 -0.44 -2.19
CA ASN A 157 -18.84 -1.35 -1.08
C ASN A 157 -18.09 -0.68 0.07
N MET A 158 -17.18 0.27 -0.21
CA MET A 158 -16.44 1.01 0.84
C MET A 158 -17.35 1.67 1.88
N TYR A 159 -18.57 2.07 1.50
CA TYR A 159 -19.52 2.74 2.39
C TYR A 159 -20.42 1.77 3.16
N ARG A 160 -20.41 0.48 2.79
CA ARG A 160 -21.24 -0.57 3.39
C ARG A 160 -20.53 -1.33 4.50
N TYR A 161 -19.20 -1.27 4.59
CA TYR A 161 -18.46 -1.94 5.66
C TYR A 161 -18.87 -1.43 7.04
N ALA A 162 -19.15 -2.37 7.95
CA ALA A 162 -19.28 -2.08 9.37
C ALA A 162 -17.91 -1.69 9.94
N MET A 163 -17.61 -0.39 9.87
CA MET A 163 -16.37 0.22 10.33
C MET A 163 -16.68 1.36 11.29
N ALA A 164 -15.92 1.43 12.38
CA ALA A 164 -15.96 2.53 13.34
C ALA A 164 -15.16 3.73 12.85
N PHE A 165 -15.42 4.90 13.42
CA PHE A 165 -14.65 6.11 13.15
C PHE A 165 -14.17 6.72 14.45
N LEU A 166 -13.00 7.34 14.43
CA LEU A 166 -12.49 8.01 15.62
C LEU A 166 -13.39 9.16 16.09
N LYS A 167 -13.99 9.88 15.14
CA LYS A 167 -14.85 11.05 15.37
C LYS A 167 -16.17 10.94 14.57
N PRO A 168 -17.28 11.50 15.08
CA PRO A 168 -18.56 11.48 14.36
C PRO A 168 -18.52 12.23 13.02
N SER A 169 -17.68 13.26 12.90
CA SER A 169 -17.54 14.09 11.70
C SER A 169 -17.01 13.33 10.49
N GLN A 170 -16.34 12.19 10.69
CA GLN A 170 -15.84 11.34 9.61
C GLN A 170 -16.96 10.52 8.95
N VAL A 171 -18.16 10.47 9.57
CA VAL A 171 -19.30 9.72 9.04
C VAL A 171 -20.02 10.51 7.96
N LEU A 172 -19.60 10.29 6.72
CA LEU A 172 -20.25 10.86 5.53
C LEU A 172 -21.67 10.34 5.29
N GLU A 173 -22.48 11.08 4.52
CA GLU A 173 -23.84 10.70 4.15
C GLU A 173 -23.90 9.35 3.41
N GLN A 174 -22.90 9.06 2.57
CA GLN A 174 -22.77 7.81 1.85
C GLN A 174 -22.65 6.61 2.80
N HIS A 175 -21.94 6.76 3.93
CA HIS A 175 -21.88 5.72 4.95
C HIS A 175 -23.25 5.45 5.56
N ARG A 176 -24.07 6.48 5.78
CA ARG A 176 -25.44 6.33 6.31
C ARG A 176 -26.36 5.67 5.30
N LYS A 177 -26.21 6.00 4.01
CA LYS A 177 -26.93 5.32 2.92
C LYS A 177 -26.54 3.84 2.81
N GLY A 178 -25.25 3.53 2.96
CA GLY A 178 -24.75 2.16 2.93
C GLY A 178 -25.07 1.34 4.19
N ARG A 179 -25.24 2.01 5.33
CA ARG A 179 -25.54 1.43 6.65
C ARG A 179 -26.75 2.13 7.29
N PRO A 180 -27.97 1.83 6.84
CA PRO A 180 -29.18 2.56 7.24
C PRO A 180 -29.50 2.44 8.73
N THR A 181 -29.00 1.41 9.40
CA THR A 181 -29.16 1.17 10.84
C THR A 181 -28.09 1.87 11.69
N LEU A 182 -27.12 2.56 11.07
CA LEU A 182 -26.01 3.22 11.75
C LEU A 182 -26.46 4.47 12.54
N ASN A 183 -26.46 4.33 13.85
CA ASN A 183 -26.64 5.40 14.81
C ASN A 183 -25.29 5.80 15.41
N VAL A 184 -25.03 7.11 15.45
CA VAL A 184 -23.76 7.68 15.95
C VAL A 184 -24.08 8.62 17.10
N GLY A 185 -23.39 8.46 18.22
CA GLY A 185 -23.56 9.30 19.40
C GLY A 185 -22.25 9.52 20.14
N LEU A 186 -22.24 10.50 21.05
CA LEU A 186 -21.17 10.65 22.02
C LEU A 186 -21.38 9.70 23.20
N LEU A 187 -20.29 9.29 23.85
CA LEU A 187 -20.36 8.53 25.10
C LEU A 187 -21.04 9.36 26.19
N ARG A 188 -21.87 8.68 26.99
CA ARG A 188 -22.68 9.29 28.08
C ARG A 188 -22.39 8.66 29.45
N ASP A 189 -21.41 7.78 29.53
CA ASP A 189 -21.03 6.98 30.70
C ASP A 189 -19.81 7.55 31.44
N GLY A 190 -19.55 8.85 31.29
CA GLY A 190 -18.42 9.54 31.92
C GLY A 190 -17.07 9.36 31.21
N MET A 191 -17.01 8.53 30.16
CA MET A 191 -15.85 8.44 29.27
C MET A 191 -15.95 9.43 28.11
N LEU A 192 -14.80 9.84 27.57
CA LEU A 192 -14.72 10.67 26.37
C LEU A 192 -14.63 9.77 25.14
N GLY A 193 -15.52 9.99 24.17
CA GLY A 193 -15.49 9.22 22.94
C GLY A 193 -16.80 9.11 22.18
N VAL A 194 -16.86 8.11 21.31
CA VAL A 194 -17.91 7.93 20.32
C VAL A 194 -18.52 6.54 20.41
N THR A 195 -19.82 6.47 20.17
CA THR A 195 -20.55 5.22 20.04
C THR A 195 -21.16 5.09 18.65
N PHE A 196 -20.97 3.93 18.04
CA PHE A 196 -21.60 3.49 16.81
C PHE A 196 -22.50 2.30 17.14
N ARG A 197 -23.76 2.32 16.68
CA ARG A 197 -24.70 1.19 16.82
C ARG A 197 -25.29 0.89 15.46
N GLU A 198 -25.18 -0.35 15.00
CA GLU A 198 -25.79 -0.79 13.75
C GLU A 198 -26.26 -2.24 13.82
N GLU A 199 -27.08 -2.63 12.86
CA GLU A 199 -27.44 -4.03 12.60
C GLU A 199 -26.80 -4.46 11.28
N MET A 200 -26.24 -5.67 11.25
CA MET A 200 -25.56 -6.20 10.08
C MET A 200 -25.99 -7.65 9.85
N ARG A 201 -26.57 -7.89 8.66
CA ARG A 201 -26.92 -9.22 8.18
C ARG A 201 -25.81 -9.75 7.31
N ILE A 202 -25.25 -10.92 7.66
CA ILE A 202 -24.13 -11.52 6.95
C ILE A 202 -24.63 -12.70 6.12
N PRO A 203 -24.56 -12.63 4.78
CA PRO A 203 -24.94 -13.75 3.92
C PRO A 203 -23.95 -14.90 4.03
N THR A 204 -24.41 -16.12 3.71
CA THR A 204 -23.52 -17.26 3.48
C THR A 204 -22.84 -17.13 2.12
N ILE A 205 -21.54 -17.36 2.05
CA ILE A 205 -20.78 -17.40 0.80
C ILE A 205 -19.90 -18.67 0.74
N PRO A 206 -19.51 -19.14 -0.46
CA PRO A 206 -18.46 -20.14 -0.57
C PRO A 206 -17.16 -19.66 0.06
N TYR A 207 -16.41 -20.57 0.69
CA TYR A 207 -15.13 -20.25 1.30
C TYR A 207 -14.12 -19.65 0.30
N GLU A 208 -14.05 -20.20 -0.93
CA GLU A 208 -13.17 -19.66 -1.97
C GLU A 208 -13.50 -18.22 -2.37
N GLN A 209 -14.74 -17.78 -2.17
CA GLN A 209 -15.17 -16.40 -2.43
C GLN A 209 -14.93 -15.45 -1.25
N ALA A 210 -14.52 -15.98 -0.08
CA ALA A 210 -14.19 -15.21 1.12
C ALA A 210 -12.73 -14.71 1.11
N THR A 211 -12.29 -14.21 -0.03
CA THR A 211 -10.87 -13.94 -0.32
C THR A 211 -10.22 -12.89 0.57
N SER A 212 -11.02 -11.97 1.14
CA SER A 212 -10.47 -10.93 2.03
C SER A 212 -9.89 -11.49 3.32
N ILE A 213 -10.24 -12.74 3.71
CA ILE A 213 -9.63 -13.44 4.85
C ILE A 213 -8.10 -13.53 4.67
N HIS A 214 -7.65 -13.70 3.43
CA HIS A 214 -6.25 -13.94 3.07
C HIS A 214 -5.55 -12.72 2.48
N LEU A 215 -6.22 -11.56 2.42
CA LEU A 215 -5.61 -10.33 1.90
C LEU A 215 -4.75 -9.63 2.96
N TYR A 216 -3.83 -8.79 2.49
CA TYR A 216 -3.02 -7.88 3.31
C TYR A 216 -2.13 -8.58 4.35
N GLN A 217 -1.61 -9.76 4.00
CA GLN A 217 -0.74 -10.56 4.87
C GLN A 217 0.70 -10.02 4.93
N LYS A 218 1.11 -9.18 3.98
CA LYS A 218 2.42 -8.50 4.00
C LYS A 218 2.35 -7.23 4.87
N GLN A 219 3.41 -6.97 5.63
CA GLN A 219 3.57 -5.71 6.36
C GLN A 219 3.65 -4.53 5.40
N GLN A 220 3.11 -3.39 5.82
CA GLN A 220 3.21 -2.13 5.10
C GLN A 220 4.39 -1.29 5.63
N LEU A 221 4.87 -0.33 4.83
CA LEU A 221 6.06 0.48 5.17
C LEU A 221 5.89 1.27 6.48
N HIS A 222 4.69 1.75 6.76
CA HIS A 222 4.37 2.46 8.01
C HIS A 222 4.25 1.54 9.23
N GLU A 223 4.26 0.22 9.05
CA GLU A 223 4.19 -0.76 10.14
C GLU A 223 5.58 -1.26 10.58
N VAL A 224 6.64 -0.85 9.89
CA VAL A 224 8.00 -1.34 10.15
C VAL A 224 8.87 -0.24 10.73
N VAL A 225 9.71 -0.64 11.70
CA VAL A 225 10.75 0.24 12.23
C VAL A 225 11.90 0.25 11.23
N GLN A 226 12.21 1.42 10.69
CA GLN A 226 13.29 1.58 9.72
C GLN A 226 14.65 1.62 10.42
N VAL A 227 15.59 0.80 9.96
CA VAL A 227 16.98 0.76 10.45
C VAL A 227 17.94 1.38 9.44
N THR A 228 19.12 1.76 9.91
CA THR A 228 20.20 2.30 9.07
C THR A 228 21.48 1.48 9.12
N ASP A 229 21.59 0.57 10.09
CA ASP A 229 22.74 -0.31 10.25
C ASP A 229 22.30 -1.73 9.90
N PHE A 230 22.93 -2.30 8.87
CA PHE A 230 22.59 -3.61 8.34
C PHE A 230 23.73 -4.59 8.61
N THR A 231 23.38 -5.81 8.99
CA THR A 231 24.35 -6.90 9.23
C THR A 231 24.21 -8.03 8.24
N LEU A 232 23.04 -8.17 7.59
CA LEU A 232 22.77 -9.16 6.56
C LEU A 232 22.97 -8.58 5.16
N LEU A 233 23.38 -9.40 4.21
CA LEU A 233 23.33 -9.14 2.76
C LEU A 233 24.02 -7.83 2.27
N ASN A 234 25.03 -7.35 3.00
CA ASN A 234 25.75 -6.12 2.64
C ASN A 234 26.59 -6.27 1.37
N ASP A 235 27.22 -7.44 1.19
CA ASP A 235 28.04 -7.70 0.00
C ASP A 235 27.15 -7.85 -1.23
N GLU A 236 25.99 -8.48 -1.09
CA GLU A 236 24.96 -8.63 -2.12
C GLU A 236 24.33 -7.28 -2.47
N HIS A 237 24.08 -6.42 -1.49
CA HIS A 237 23.65 -5.04 -1.75
C HIS A 237 24.68 -4.29 -2.59
N LYS A 238 25.97 -4.35 -2.20
CA LYS A 238 27.06 -3.71 -2.94
C LYS A 238 27.22 -4.28 -4.35
N ALA A 239 27.11 -5.59 -4.50
CA ALA A 239 27.19 -6.28 -5.79
C ALA A 239 26.04 -5.93 -6.74
N ASN A 240 24.89 -5.49 -6.21
CA ASN A 240 23.77 -5.03 -7.04
C ASN A 240 24.01 -3.67 -7.68
N GLY A 241 25.03 -2.89 -7.29
CA GLY A 241 25.38 -1.63 -7.96
C GLY A 241 26.65 -1.77 -8.78
N ALA A 242 26.58 -1.47 -10.07
CA ALA A 242 27.77 -1.34 -10.91
C ALA A 242 28.62 -0.11 -10.55
N LEU A 243 28.00 0.90 -9.94
CA LEU A 243 28.64 2.14 -9.47
C LEU A 243 28.16 2.49 -8.06
N GLU A 244 28.93 3.31 -7.35
CA GLU A 244 28.52 3.96 -6.10
C GLU A 244 28.28 5.45 -6.35
N MET A 245 27.04 5.90 -6.18
CA MET A 245 26.65 7.30 -6.33
C MET A 245 26.91 8.08 -5.04
N PRO A 246 27.58 9.25 -5.10
CA PRO A 246 27.73 10.11 -3.94
C PRO A 246 26.37 10.56 -3.39
N ALA A 247 26.18 10.44 -2.06
CA ALA A 247 24.94 10.82 -1.37
C ALA A 247 24.43 12.22 -1.72
N ARG A 248 25.36 13.18 -1.91
CA ARG A 248 25.02 14.56 -2.28
C ARG A 248 24.24 14.65 -3.60
N VAL A 249 24.58 13.85 -4.61
CA VAL A 249 23.89 13.86 -5.92
C VAL A 249 22.44 13.41 -5.74
N LEU A 250 22.21 12.34 -4.98
CA LEU A 250 20.87 11.84 -4.68
C LEU A 250 20.06 12.85 -3.85
N LEU A 251 20.67 13.46 -2.83
CA LEU A 251 20.01 14.48 -1.98
C LEU A 251 19.59 15.71 -2.79
N ASP A 252 20.44 16.19 -3.70
CA ASP A 252 20.13 17.31 -4.57
C ASP A 252 18.97 16.96 -5.53
N ALA A 253 18.94 15.73 -6.08
CA ALA A 253 17.84 15.24 -6.90
C ALA A 253 16.52 15.11 -6.13
N ILE A 254 16.54 14.58 -4.90
CA ILE A 254 15.37 14.53 -4.01
C ILE A 254 14.82 15.94 -3.75
N SER A 255 15.71 16.89 -3.44
CA SER A 255 15.33 18.29 -3.25
C SER A 255 14.71 18.91 -4.52
N LEU A 256 15.26 18.61 -5.70
CA LEU A 256 14.70 19.08 -6.97
C LEU A 256 13.33 18.46 -7.24
N ALA A 257 13.15 17.17 -7.02
CA ALA A 257 11.86 16.49 -7.18
C ALA A 257 10.80 17.12 -6.27
N ALA A 258 11.13 17.43 -5.01
CA ALA A 258 10.18 18.05 -4.09
C ALA A 258 9.83 19.53 -4.42
N LYS A 259 10.75 20.27 -5.07
CA LYS A 259 10.61 21.72 -5.29
C LYS A 259 10.11 22.11 -6.67
N VAL A 260 10.49 21.36 -7.70
CA VAL A 260 10.12 21.66 -9.08
C VAL A 260 8.77 20.99 -9.34
N PRO A 261 7.73 21.76 -9.72
CA PRO A 261 6.42 21.18 -9.93
C PRO A 261 6.41 20.23 -11.13
N TYR A 262 5.86 19.04 -10.91
CA TYR A 262 5.39 18.13 -11.94
C TYR A 262 3.97 17.70 -11.55
N LYS A 263 3.16 17.33 -12.53
CA LYS A 263 1.80 16.85 -12.27
C LYS A 263 1.73 15.37 -12.62
N ARG A 264 0.89 14.65 -11.88
CA ARG A 264 0.41 13.36 -12.38
C ARG A 264 -0.23 13.64 -13.73
N PRO A 265 0.06 12.84 -14.76
CA PRO A 265 -0.76 12.78 -15.95
C PRO A 265 -2.24 12.71 -15.53
N GLU A 266 -2.96 13.81 -15.70
CA GLU A 266 -4.41 13.86 -15.53
C GLU A 266 -5.00 13.51 -16.88
N VAL A 267 -6.09 12.73 -16.95
CA VAL A 267 -6.84 12.54 -18.21
C VAL A 267 -7.25 13.92 -18.71
N PRO A 268 -6.60 14.51 -19.73
CA PRO A 268 -7.06 15.77 -20.26
C PRO A 268 -8.31 15.42 -21.06
N SER A 269 -9.38 16.19 -20.92
CA SER A 269 -10.35 16.29 -22.01
C SER A 269 -9.54 16.69 -23.25
N ALA A 270 -9.20 15.72 -24.10
CA ALA A 270 -8.34 15.92 -25.25
C ALA A 270 -8.78 17.20 -25.94
N THR A 271 -7.94 18.23 -25.97
CA THR A 271 -8.21 19.36 -26.84
C THR A 271 -7.91 18.82 -28.24
N PRO A 272 -8.91 18.55 -29.08
CA PRO A 272 -8.66 17.89 -30.34
C PRO A 272 -7.78 18.80 -31.19
N GLY A 273 -6.55 18.37 -31.51
CA GLY A 273 -5.65 19.09 -32.41
C GLY A 273 -4.28 19.54 -31.86
N SER A 274 -3.88 19.19 -30.63
CA SER A 274 -2.47 19.35 -30.23
C SER A 274 -1.61 18.29 -30.92
N SER A 275 -0.67 18.72 -31.78
CA SER A 275 0.22 17.86 -32.56
C SER A 275 1.54 17.54 -31.83
N GLU A 276 1.67 17.87 -30.55
CA GLU A 276 2.88 17.61 -29.77
C GLU A 276 2.84 16.20 -29.19
N ASP A 277 3.86 15.40 -29.49
CA ASP A 277 4.07 14.08 -28.91
C ASP A 277 4.41 14.22 -27.42
N CYS A 278 3.55 13.69 -26.54
CA CYS A 278 3.73 13.76 -25.09
C CYS A 278 4.55 12.58 -24.51
N LEU A 279 5.15 11.73 -25.34
CA LEU A 279 5.96 10.59 -24.87
C LEU A 279 7.18 11.03 -24.03
N GLY A 280 7.19 10.60 -22.76
CA GLY A 280 8.33 10.72 -21.84
C GLY A 280 8.65 12.16 -21.44
N GLN A 281 7.65 13.03 -21.32
CA GLN A 281 7.88 14.45 -20.98
C GLN A 281 8.56 14.62 -19.63
N LEU A 282 8.18 13.80 -18.65
CA LEU A 282 8.71 13.92 -17.28
C LEU A 282 10.15 13.44 -17.13
N GLU A 283 10.71 12.71 -18.11
CA GLU A 283 12.15 12.35 -18.15
C GLU A 283 13.05 13.60 -18.18
N SER A 284 12.54 14.71 -18.73
CA SER A 284 13.24 15.99 -18.79
C SER A 284 13.26 16.75 -17.45
N HIS A 285 12.60 16.23 -16.41
CA HIS A 285 12.57 16.87 -15.11
C HIS A 285 13.99 16.98 -14.50
N PRO A 286 14.39 18.14 -13.94
CA PRO A 286 15.76 18.37 -13.49
C PRO A 286 16.30 17.34 -12.50
N ALA A 287 15.44 16.78 -11.65
CA ALA A 287 15.79 15.70 -10.73
C ALA A 287 16.24 14.42 -11.45
N LEU A 288 15.49 13.98 -12.48
CA LEU A 288 15.81 12.78 -13.25
C LEU A 288 17.00 13.02 -14.18
N GLN A 289 17.09 14.21 -14.78
CA GLN A 289 18.26 14.60 -15.57
C GLN A 289 19.54 14.57 -14.73
N MET A 290 19.51 15.12 -13.51
CA MET A 290 20.67 15.11 -12.62
C MET A 290 21.20 13.69 -12.36
N LEU A 291 20.31 12.75 -12.03
CA LEU A 291 20.70 11.37 -11.77
C LEU A 291 21.16 10.65 -13.05
N SER A 292 20.40 10.81 -14.14
CA SER A 292 20.67 10.16 -15.42
C SER A 292 21.95 10.67 -16.07
N ASP A 293 22.21 11.98 -16.03
CA ASP A 293 23.43 12.59 -16.54
C ASP A 293 24.65 12.15 -15.72
N TRP A 294 24.51 12.07 -14.38
CA TRP A 294 25.56 11.51 -13.53
C TRP A 294 25.87 10.07 -13.94
N TRP A 295 24.86 9.21 -14.07
CA TRP A 295 25.03 7.82 -14.45
C TRP A 295 25.71 7.67 -15.83
N ASN A 296 25.16 8.36 -16.84
CA ASN A 296 25.66 8.30 -18.20
C ASN A 296 27.11 8.81 -18.33
N ALA A 297 27.54 9.72 -17.45
CA ALA A 297 28.91 10.24 -17.43
C ALA A 297 29.93 9.31 -16.73
N HIS A 298 29.48 8.43 -15.82
CA HIS A 298 30.37 7.61 -14.98
C HIS A 298 30.35 6.12 -15.34
N ARG A 299 29.30 5.61 -15.99
CA ARG A 299 29.26 4.22 -16.44
C ARG A 299 30.30 3.94 -17.51
N ILE A 300 30.73 2.68 -17.60
CA ILE A 300 31.54 2.21 -18.73
C ILE A 300 30.59 2.06 -19.93
N PRO A 301 30.81 2.78 -21.05
CA PRO A 301 29.93 2.64 -22.21
C PRO A 301 30.02 1.24 -22.81
N VAL A 302 28.88 0.58 -22.97
CA VAL A 302 28.75 -0.70 -23.68
C VAL A 302 28.05 -0.44 -25.01
N ALA A 303 28.57 -1.02 -26.08
CA ALA A 303 28.00 -0.84 -27.41
C ALA A 303 26.58 -1.41 -27.48
N GLY A 304 25.62 -0.59 -27.92
CA GLY A 304 24.21 -0.96 -28.04
C GLY A 304 23.36 -0.65 -26.81
N GLU A 305 23.96 -0.28 -25.68
CA GLU A 305 23.20 0.18 -24.51
C GLU A 305 22.56 1.55 -24.74
N LEU A 306 21.34 1.70 -24.24
CA LEU A 306 20.56 2.92 -24.22
C LEU A 306 21.04 3.85 -23.10
N PRO A 307 20.89 5.18 -23.25
CA PRO A 307 21.12 6.13 -22.17
C PRO A 307 20.06 5.99 -21.08
N ALA A 308 20.46 6.21 -19.83
CA ALA A 308 19.52 6.33 -18.72
C ALA A 308 18.66 7.60 -18.89
N ALA A 309 17.38 7.49 -18.56
CA ALA A 309 16.41 8.60 -18.56
C ALA A 309 15.48 8.60 -17.35
N MET A 310 15.30 7.44 -16.69
CA MET A 310 14.46 7.27 -15.51
C MET A 310 15.23 6.57 -14.40
N VAL A 311 14.88 6.85 -13.14
CA VAL A 311 15.55 6.27 -11.97
C VAL A 311 14.55 5.94 -10.88
N MET A 312 14.43 4.66 -10.53
CA MET A 312 13.61 4.20 -9.41
C MET A 312 14.49 3.85 -8.21
N PRO A 313 14.31 4.50 -7.04
CA PRO A 313 15.04 4.12 -5.83
C PRO A 313 14.41 2.89 -5.18
N TYR A 314 15.27 1.99 -4.70
CA TYR A 314 14.97 0.79 -3.93
C TYR A 314 15.73 0.86 -2.59
N ILE A 315 15.00 0.78 -1.48
CA ILE A 315 15.52 1.11 -0.14
C ILE A 315 15.48 -0.11 0.76
N ARG A 316 16.61 -0.42 1.41
CA ARG A 316 16.66 -1.35 2.53
C ARG A 316 16.11 -0.64 3.76
N VAL A 317 15.08 -1.22 4.36
CA VAL A 317 14.38 -0.61 5.50
C VAL A 317 14.54 -1.43 6.77
N GLN A 318 14.70 -2.74 6.64
CA GLN A 318 14.92 -3.68 7.73
C GLN A 318 16.18 -4.51 7.42
N ASP A 319 16.77 -5.12 8.45
CA ASP A 319 17.91 -6.04 8.28
C ASP A 319 17.41 -7.41 7.80
N ASP A 320 16.93 -7.45 6.55
CA ASP A 320 16.35 -8.62 5.88
C ASP A 320 16.73 -8.67 4.38
N ASN A 321 16.06 -9.53 3.61
CA ASN A 321 16.29 -9.71 2.16
C ASN A 321 15.34 -8.87 1.28
N SER A 322 14.90 -7.68 1.73
CA SER A 322 13.91 -6.88 1.00
C SER A 322 14.40 -5.47 0.67
N TYR A 323 14.27 -5.09 -0.60
CA TYR A 323 14.19 -3.71 -1.02
C TYR A 323 12.74 -3.25 -1.09
N TRP A 324 12.46 -2.12 -0.47
CA TRP A 324 11.21 -1.38 -0.62
C TRP A 324 11.31 -0.45 -1.82
N CYS A 325 10.36 -0.54 -2.75
CA CYS A 325 10.32 0.39 -3.87
C CYS A 325 10.02 1.81 -3.36
N GLY A 326 10.66 2.80 -3.94
CA GLY A 326 10.45 4.20 -3.59
C GLY A 326 9.02 4.68 -3.88
N TYR A 327 8.36 4.08 -4.87
CA TYR A 327 6.95 4.28 -5.13
C TYR A 327 6.10 3.25 -4.37
N ARG A 328 5.25 3.73 -3.46
CA ARG A 328 4.53 2.91 -2.46
C ARG A 328 3.58 1.86 -3.05
N GLU A 329 3.14 2.03 -4.29
CA GLU A 329 2.22 1.09 -4.95
C GLU A 329 2.97 -0.04 -5.68
N THR A 330 4.27 0.11 -5.92
CA THR A 330 5.11 -0.92 -6.54
C THR A 330 5.50 -1.97 -5.50
N PRO A 331 5.39 -3.28 -5.82
CA PRO A 331 5.83 -4.34 -4.92
C PRO A 331 7.31 -4.24 -4.54
N ASN A 332 7.63 -4.68 -3.32
CA ASN A 332 9.00 -4.87 -2.88
C ASN A 332 9.71 -5.93 -3.72
N SER A 333 11.01 -5.75 -3.92
CA SER A 333 11.91 -6.70 -4.60
C SER A 333 12.87 -7.31 -3.59
N THR A 334 13.37 -8.52 -3.83
CA THR A 334 14.40 -9.11 -2.97
C THR A 334 15.78 -8.55 -3.32
N ILE A 335 16.74 -8.59 -2.38
CA ILE A 335 18.11 -8.15 -2.65
C ILE A 335 18.72 -9.01 -3.76
N GLU A 336 18.54 -10.33 -3.68
CA GLU A 336 18.98 -11.27 -4.71
C GLU A 336 18.28 -11.03 -6.07
N GLY A 337 16.99 -10.65 -6.06
CA GLY A 337 16.22 -10.44 -7.27
C GLY A 337 16.68 -9.25 -8.11
N MET A 338 17.32 -8.24 -7.50
CA MET A 338 17.87 -7.09 -8.22
C MET A 338 19.21 -7.38 -8.91
N ASN A 339 19.82 -8.55 -8.70
CA ASN A 339 21.10 -8.90 -9.31
C ASN A 339 20.99 -8.96 -10.85
N CYS A 340 19.84 -9.36 -11.39
CA CYS A 340 19.64 -9.42 -12.84
C CYS A 340 19.78 -8.06 -13.54
N VAL A 341 19.66 -6.95 -12.80
CA VAL A 341 19.76 -5.57 -13.31
C VAL A 341 20.95 -4.81 -12.70
N TYR A 342 21.96 -5.51 -12.16
CA TYR A 342 23.10 -4.85 -11.50
C TYR A 342 23.83 -3.86 -12.42
N SER A 343 23.92 -4.17 -13.72
CA SER A 343 24.59 -3.36 -14.73
C SER A 343 23.93 -2.00 -14.96
N SER A 344 22.65 -1.87 -14.61
CA SER A 344 21.86 -0.63 -14.70
C SER A 344 21.59 -0.01 -13.32
N CYS A 345 22.34 -0.39 -12.28
CA CYS A 345 22.11 0.08 -10.92
C CYS A 345 23.32 0.81 -10.31
N ALA A 346 23.06 1.81 -9.48
CA ALA A 346 24.05 2.41 -8.57
C ALA A 346 23.63 2.22 -7.12
N THR A 347 24.57 1.86 -6.24
CA THR A 347 24.36 1.97 -4.78
C THR A 347 24.55 3.42 -4.31
N CYS A 348 23.96 3.77 -3.18
CA CYS A 348 24.19 5.04 -2.52
C CYS A 348 24.16 4.82 -0.99
N GLY A 349 25.36 4.67 -0.41
CA GLY A 349 25.52 4.16 0.95
C GLY A 349 25.08 2.69 1.07
N ASP A 350 24.81 2.24 2.30
CA ASP A 350 24.46 0.84 2.58
C ASP A 350 22.95 0.55 2.46
N ALA A 351 22.13 1.57 2.20
CA ALA A 351 20.67 1.49 2.28
C ALA A 351 19.95 1.64 0.93
N VAL A 352 20.57 2.27 -0.08
CA VAL A 352 19.86 2.70 -1.29
C VAL A 352 20.48 2.09 -2.53
N LEU A 353 19.62 1.51 -3.37
CA LEU A 353 19.91 1.08 -4.73
C LEU A 353 19.09 1.94 -5.70
N LEU A 354 19.73 2.52 -6.71
CA LEU A 354 19.10 3.32 -7.75
C LEU A 354 19.10 2.51 -9.04
N HIS A 355 17.92 2.09 -9.52
CA HIS A 355 17.77 1.37 -10.78
C HIS A 355 17.49 2.35 -11.92
N PHE A 356 18.39 2.40 -12.91
CA PHE A 356 18.31 3.27 -14.08
C PHE A 356 17.65 2.54 -15.25
N MET A 357 16.66 3.18 -15.86
CA MET A 357 15.91 2.66 -16.99
C MET A 357 16.07 3.57 -18.21
N ALA A 358 15.90 2.99 -19.40
CA ALA A 358 15.98 3.72 -20.65
C ALA A 358 14.75 4.63 -20.83
N SER A 359 14.84 5.60 -21.75
CA SER A 359 13.70 6.43 -22.13
C SER A 359 12.55 5.58 -22.68
N VAL A 360 11.31 5.94 -22.34
CA VAL A 360 10.09 5.31 -22.87
C VAL A 360 9.99 5.43 -24.40
N LYS A 361 10.79 6.30 -25.03
CA LYS A 361 10.93 6.38 -26.49
C LYS A 361 11.52 5.12 -27.12
N HIS A 362 12.19 4.29 -26.31
CA HIS A 362 12.74 2.99 -26.72
C HIS A 362 11.83 1.82 -26.34
N SER A 363 10.70 2.09 -25.69
CA SER A 363 9.74 1.06 -25.29
C SER A 363 8.92 0.55 -26.47
N GLU A 364 8.54 -0.72 -26.37
CA GLU A 364 7.60 -1.37 -27.26
C GLU A 364 6.22 -1.42 -26.61
N PHE A 365 5.18 -1.70 -27.42
CA PHE A 365 3.81 -1.78 -26.93
C PHE A 365 3.11 -3.08 -27.35
N PRO A 366 3.60 -4.25 -26.90
CA PRO A 366 2.96 -5.52 -27.21
C PRO A 366 1.55 -5.57 -26.60
N ASP A 367 0.57 -6.01 -27.38
CA ASP A 367 -0.82 -6.25 -26.93
C ASP A 367 -1.49 -5.10 -26.14
N GLY A 368 -1.04 -3.85 -26.36
CA GLY A 368 -1.59 -2.65 -25.71
C GLY A 368 -0.99 -2.32 -24.34
N PHE A 369 0.07 -3.01 -23.93
CA PHE A 369 0.84 -2.70 -22.72
C PHE A 369 2.10 -1.92 -23.07
N LEU A 370 2.74 -1.30 -22.08
CA LEU A 370 4.02 -0.60 -22.19
C LEU A 370 5.13 -1.50 -21.65
N ASP A 371 6.13 -1.80 -22.48
CA ASP A 371 7.35 -2.46 -22.01
C ASP A 371 8.37 -1.42 -21.55
N VAL A 372 8.54 -1.26 -20.24
CA VAL A 372 9.64 -0.43 -19.71
C VAL A 372 10.96 -1.18 -19.90
N ARG A 373 11.96 -0.52 -20.49
CA ARG A 373 13.22 -1.15 -20.89
C ARG A 373 14.37 -0.82 -19.94
N CYS A 374 15.18 -1.83 -19.65
CA CYS A 374 16.51 -1.69 -19.08
C CYS A 374 17.46 -1.01 -20.07
N LEU A 375 18.65 -0.62 -19.59
CA LEU A 375 19.65 0.04 -20.43
C LEU A 375 20.24 -0.87 -21.53
N ASP A 376 20.24 -2.19 -21.32
CA ASP A 376 20.65 -3.18 -22.32
C ASP A 376 19.55 -3.53 -23.33
N GLY A 377 18.36 -2.90 -23.21
CA GLY A 377 17.19 -3.15 -24.04
C GLY A 377 16.35 -4.35 -23.60
N SER A 378 16.72 -5.05 -22.52
CA SER A 378 15.85 -6.07 -21.93
C SER A 378 14.58 -5.43 -21.39
N GLU A 379 13.50 -6.21 -21.35
CA GLU A 379 12.29 -5.82 -20.63
C GLU A 379 12.57 -5.82 -19.12
N TRP A 380 12.12 -4.76 -18.44
CA TRP A 380 12.09 -4.69 -16.98
C TRP A 380 10.72 -5.09 -16.44
N VAL A 381 9.69 -4.38 -16.90
CA VAL A 381 8.31 -4.57 -16.48
C VAL A 381 7.36 -4.17 -17.58
N GLU A 382 6.31 -4.96 -17.74
CA GLU A 382 5.14 -4.65 -18.56
C GLU A 382 4.13 -3.86 -17.70
N VAL A 383 3.66 -2.73 -18.22
CA VAL A 383 2.68 -1.87 -17.53
C VAL A 383 1.44 -1.67 -18.39
N GLU A 384 0.25 -1.67 -17.77
CA GLU A 384 -1.02 -1.45 -18.45
C GLU A 384 -1.17 0.02 -18.90
N ALA A 385 -0.52 0.35 -20.01
CA ALA A 385 -0.57 1.66 -20.65
C ALA A 385 -0.41 1.52 -22.17
N THR A 386 -1.36 2.06 -22.93
CA THR A 386 -1.28 2.04 -24.40
C THR A 386 -0.45 3.21 -24.92
N ARG A 387 0.07 3.05 -26.14
CA ARG A 387 0.79 4.11 -26.85
C ARG A 387 -0.06 5.38 -27.01
N GLU A 388 -1.36 5.24 -27.24
CA GLU A 388 -2.30 6.36 -27.35
C GLU A 388 -2.45 7.11 -26.03
N GLN A 389 -2.52 6.41 -24.90
CA GLN A 389 -2.60 7.03 -23.57
C GLN A 389 -1.35 7.85 -23.29
N MET A 390 -0.17 7.31 -23.60
CA MET A 390 1.11 8.02 -23.46
C MET A 390 1.21 9.23 -24.39
N ALA A 391 0.85 9.06 -25.67
CA ALA A 391 0.89 10.14 -26.66
C ALA A 391 -0.04 11.31 -26.29
N ARG A 392 -1.12 11.05 -25.54
CA ARG A 392 -2.03 12.08 -25.01
C ARG A 392 -1.60 12.67 -23.67
N GLY A 393 -0.52 12.16 -23.07
CA GLY A 393 -0.10 12.55 -21.73
C GLY A 393 -1.08 12.12 -20.64
N GLU A 394 -1.87 11.06 -20.89
CA GLU A 394 -2.72 10.42 -19.87
C GLU A 394 -1.89 9.49 -18.96
N TYR A 395 -0.68 9.13 -19.41
CA TYR A 395 0.26 8.26 -18.70
C TYR A 395 1.71 8.66 -19.00
N ASP A 396 2.58 8.63 -17.98
CA ASP A 396 4.03 8.86 -18.08
C ASP A 396 4.73 8.09 -16.94
N GLU A 397 5.58 7.12 -17.30
CA GLU A 397 6.27 6.26 -16.32
C GLU A 397 7.24 7.04 -15.42
N ALA A 398 7.86 8.10 -15.94
CA ALA A 398 8.79 8.93 -15.18
C ALA A 398 8.10 9.67 -14.02
N TYR A 399 6.77 9.80 -14.04
CA TYR A 399 5.99 10.30 -12.90
C TYR A 399 6.25 9.49 -11.62
N TYR A 400 6.29 8.16 -11.72
CA TYR A 400 6.43 7.29 -10.55
C TYR A 400 7.84 7.40 -9.94
N CYS A 401 8.86 7.55 -10.78
CA CYS A 401 10.23 7.84 -10.37
C CYS A 401 10.30 9.19 -9.62
N LEU A 402 9.65 10.24 -10.15
CA LEU A 402 9.59 11.54 -9.50
C LEU A 402 8.82 11.51 -8.18
N ALA A 403 7.67 10.84 -8.14
CA ALA A 403 6.89 10.65 -6.93
C ALA A 403 7.66 9.90 -5.85
N ALA A 404 8.44 8.88 -6.23
CA ALA A 404 9.34 8.17 -5.33
C ALA A 404 10.42 9.09 -4.74
N LEU A 405 11.08 9.90 -5.57
CA LEU A 405 12.11 10.86 -5.13
C LEU A 405 11.53 11.96 -4.25
N ALA A 406 10.42 12.60 -4.64
CA ALA A 406 9.80 13.66 -3.87
C ALA A 406 9.25 13.16 -2.52
N GLY A 407 8.70 11.94 -2.50
CA GLY A 407 8.20 11.31 -1.27
C GLY A 407 9.30 10.72 -0.39
N PHE A 408 10.54 10.59 -0.89
CA PHE A 408 11.63 9.89 -0.22
C PHE A 408 11.86 10.32 1.24
N PRO A 409 11.93 11.63 1.59
CA PRO A 409 12.19 12.04 2.97
C PRO A 409 11.11 11.60 3.97
N ASN A 410 9.86 11.51 3.51
CA ASN A 410 8.72 11.13 4.34
C ASN A 410 8.54 9.60 4.38
N ASN A 411 8.84 8.92 3.28
CA ASN A 411 8.69 7.47 3.16
C ASN A 411 9.85 6.74 3.83
N PHE A 412 11.07 7.27 3.74
CA PHE A 412 12.30 6.64 4.21
C PHE A 412 13.13 7.59 5.10
N PRO A 413 12.56 8.11 6.20
CA PRO A 413 13.23 9.10 7.04
C PRO A 413 14.53 8.60 7.69
N ALA A 414 14.70 7.28 7.86
CA ALA A 414 15.94 6.70 8.36
C ALA A 414 17.06 6.77 7.30
N ALA A 415 16.82 6.25 6.10
CA ALA A 415 17.77 6.32 4.98
C ALA A 415 18.09 7.76 4.60
N TYR A 416 17.09 8.65 4.56
CA TYR A 416 17.30 10.06 4.23
C TYR A 416 18.21 10.78 5.24
N ARG A 417 18.03 10.54 6.54
CA ARG A 417 18.92 11.09 7.58
C ARG A 417 20.33 10.54 7.46
N ARG A 418 20.49 9.26 7.11
CA ARG A 418 21.83 8.67 6.91
C ARG A 418 22.54 9.29 5.71
N LEU A 419 21.85 9.44 4.57
CA LEU A 419 22.40 10.12 3.40
C LEU A 419 22.87 11.55 3.72
N LEU A 420 22.10 12.28 4.53
CA LEU A 420 22.51 13.62 4.99
C LEU A 420 23.83 13.56 5.75
N GLN A 421 23.99 12.63 6.70
CA GLN A 421 25.24 12.45 7.46
C GLN A 421 26.42 12.12 6.53
N ASP A 422 26.25 11.12 5.65
CA ASP A 422 27.28 10.69 4.71
C ASP A 422 27.72 11.83 3.76
N SER A 423 26.80 12.74 3.41
CA SER A 423 27.10 13.90 2.56
C SER A 423 28.02 14.93 3.22
N PHE A 424 28.06 14.98 4.55
CA PHE A 424 28.94 15.88 5.32
C PHE A 424 30.25 15.22 5.74
N GLU A 425 30.34 13.88 5.70
CA GLU A 425 31.52 13.12 6.16
C GLU A 425 32.51 12.76 5.04
N ALA A 426 32.24 13.11 3.78
CA ALA A 426 33.18 12.86 2.68
C ALA A 426 34.55 13.57 2.95
N PRO A 427 35.67 12.82 3.04
CA PRO A 427 36.93 13.37 3.54
C PRO A 427 37.61 14.31 2.54
N SER A 428 38.02 15.47 3.06
CA SER A 428 39.09 16.28 2.49
C SER A 428 40.40 15.47 2.48
N SER A 429 40.68 14.75 1.40
CA SER A 429 41.97 14.07 1.22
C SER A 429 42.55 14.35 -0.17
N GLN A 430 43.13 15.54 -0.30
CA GLN A 430 44.33 15.75 -1.11
C GLN A 430 45.34 16.53 -0.28
N SER A 431 45.98 15.87 0.70
CA SER A 431 47.34 16.25 1.07
C SER A 431 48.25 15.70 -0.02
N ARG A 432 48.65 16.58 -0.94
CA ARG A 432 49.74 16.31 -1.87
C ARG A 432 51.03 16.22 -1.07
N ASP A 433 51.47 15.01 -0.77
CA ASP A 433 52.88 14.78 -0.47
C ASP A 433 53.63 14.82 -1.81
N TRP A 434 54.38 15.91 -2.00
CA TRP A 434 55.39 16.01 -3.04
C TRP A 434 56.67 15.35 -2.53
N ALA A 435 57.17 14.37 -3.27
CA ALA A 435 58.57 13.96 -3.24
C ALA A 435 59.37 14.73 -4.29
#